data_AF-A0A1A0MFQ4-F1
#
_entry.id   AF-A0A1A0MFQ4-F1
#
_cell.length_a   1.000
_cell.length_b   1.000
_cell.length_c   1.000
_cell.angle_alpha   90.00
_cell.angle_beta   90.00
_cell.angle_gamma   90.00
#
_symmetry.space_group_name_H-M   'P 1'
#
loop_
_entity.id
_entity.type
_entity.pdbx_description
1 polymer ?
#
loop_
_entity_poly.entity_id
_entity_poly.type
_entity_poly.pdbx_seq_one_letter_code
_entity_poly.pdbx_strand_id
1 'polypeptide(L)'
;MSKRKVPFVSDYVTSLIVRQTHEEAARFPFVDLDDSVRSIIRAVEPYTLTSGDRIAELCTSVDYIIDNDIPGAFVECGVWRGGSLMATLLRLLERGISDRDVAGFDMFTGLGPSGIPTQPTPDDADFKGRSVERMMNPGKLKQELGSRLTHFEVSRDEVFDRLASTGYPPERIHLVAGPVEDTIPEHASETIALLRLDTDLYGSTRHELEHLYPRIPVGGVLVIDDYGHFKGARKAADEYLKGHRILLHRVDSSCRFAVKQQEH
;
A
#
# COMPACT_ATOMS: atom_id res chain seq x y z
N MET A 1 -47.52 -18.14 15.41
CA MET A 1 -46.16 -18.22 15.99
C MET A 1 -45.78 -16.85 16.53
N SER A 2 -45.65 -16.72 17.86
CA SER A 2 -45.32 -15.45 18.53
C SER A 2 -43.84 -15.10 18.27
N LYS A 3 -43.57 -13.95 17.64
CA LYS A 3 -42.21 -13.41 17.54
C LYS A 3 -41.75 -13.09 18.98
N ARG A 4 -40.75 -13.82 19.49
CA ARG A 4 -40.11 -13.49 20.78
C ARG A 4 -39.65 -12.04 20.70
N LYS A 5 -40.29 -11.15 21.48
CA LYS A 5 -39.79 -9.79 21.71
C LYS A 5 -38.49 -9.94 22.49
N VAL A 6 -37.37 -9.64 21.86
CA VAL A 6 -36.10 -9.44 22.58
C VAL A 6 -36.32 -8.28 23.56
N PRO A 7 -36.00 -8.40 24.85
CA PRO A 7 -36.25 -7.34 25.82
C PRO A 7 -35.42 -6.10 25.49
N PHE A 8 -36.03 -4.92 25.52
CA PHE A 8 -35.41 -3.59 25.31
C PHE A 8 -34.09 -3.36 26.07
N VAL A 9 -33.92 -4.03 27.22
CA VAL A 9 -32.71 -3.98 28.04
C VAL A 9 -31.50 -4.64 27.35
N SER A 10 -31.72 -5.72 26.58
CA SER A 10 -30.67 -6.40 25.81
C SER A 10 -30.10 -5.47 24.75
N ASP A 11 -30.96 -4.80 23.98
CA ASP A 11 -30.52 -3.88 22.91
C ASP A 11 -29.78 -2.66 23.48
N TYR A 12 -30.22 -2.14 24.64
CA TYR A 12 -29.57 -1.01 25.30
C TYR A 12 -28.19 -1.38 25.86
N VAL A 13 -28.06 -2.52 26.53
CA VAL A 13 -26.77 -3.01 27.06
C VAL A 13 -25.81 -3.34 25.91
N THR A 14 -26.28 -4.01 24.85
CA THR A 14 -25.47 -4.23 23.65
C THR A 14 -25.04 -2.90 23.01
N SER A 15 -25.92 -1.90 22.94
CA SER A 15 -25.56 -0.59 22.40
C SER A 15 -24.52 0.16 23.24
N LEU A 16 -24.57 0.04 24.58
CA LEU A 16 -23.59 0.65 25.48
C LEU A 16 -22.24 -0.04 25.38
N ILE A 17 -22.21 -1.38 25.37
CA ILE A 17 -20.98 -2.16 25.20
C ILE A 17 -20.34 -1.83 23.85
N VAL A 18 -21.12 -1.84 22.77
CA VAL A 18 -20.60 -1.52 21.42
C VAL A 18 -20.05 -0.10 21.37
N ARG A 19 -20.72 0.89 21.97
CA ARG A 19 -20.19 2.26 22.07
C ARG A 19 -18.90 2.33 22.87
N GLN A 20 -18.84 1.66 24.01
CA GLN A 20 -17.63 1.59 24.82
C GLN A 20 -16.49 0.90 24.06
N THR A 21 -16.76 -0.18 23.32
CA THR A 21 -15.78 -0.84 22.46
C THR A 21 -15.29 0.08 21.34
N HIS A 22 -16.16 0.90 20.73
CA HIS A 22 -15.73 1.89 19.74
C HIS A 22 -14.85 3.00 20.36
N GLU A 23 -15.19 3.47 21.56
CA GLU A 23 -14.35 4.43 22.30
C GLU A 23 -13.00 3.82 22.71
N GLU A 24 -12.99 2.56 23.13
CA GLU A 24 -11.78 1.81 23.46
C GLU A 24 -10.92 1.57 22.22
N ALA A 25 -11.50 1.16 21.09
CA ALA A 25 -10.77 1.00 19.83
C ALA A 25 -10.15 2.31 19.33
N ALA A 26 -10.82 3.44 19.54
CA ALA A 26 -10.24 4.76 19.24
C ALA A 26 -9.08 5.13 20.18
N ARG A 27 -9.10 4.62 21.42
CA ARG A 27 -8.10 4.90 22.46
C ARG A 27 -6.92 3.94 22.46
N PHE A 28 -7.15 2.71 22.02
CA PHE A 28 -6.19 1.62 21.90
C PHE A 28 -6.28 1.06 20.47
N PRO A 29 -5.74 1.78 19.48
CA PRO A 29 -5.62 1.21 18.15
C PRO A 29 -4.72 -0.04 18.21
N PHE A 30 -4.98 -1.03 17.35
CA PHE A 30 -4.14 -2.23 17.20
C PHE A 30 -4.14 -3.20 18.39
N VAL A 31 -5.25 -3.33 19.11
CA VAL A 31 -5.40 -4.30 20.23
C VAL A 31 -5.31 -5.76 19.79
N ASP A 32 -5.60 -6.02 18.53
CA ASP A 32 -5.55 -7.33 17.88
C ASP A 32 -4.15 -7.70 17.36
N LEU A 33 -3.24 -6.72 17.24
CA LEU A 33 -1.88 -6.97 16.75
C LEU A 33 -0.96 -7.48 17.86
N ASP A 34 0.12 -8.16 17.49
CA ASP A 34 1.20 -8.50 18.43
C ASP A 34 2.17 -7.32 18.64
N ASP A 35 3.07 -7.45 19.62
CA ASP A 35 4.04 -6.38 19.94
C ASP A 35 5.07 -6.14 18.84
N SER A 36 5.35 -7.16 18.03
CA SER A 36 6.32 -7.11 16.93
C SER A 36 5.77 -6.24 15.80
N VAL A 37 4.53 -6.49 15.34
CA VAL A 37 3.86 -5.66 14.32
C VAL A 37 3.70 -4.22 14.82
N ARG A 38 3.29 -4.03 16.08
CA ARG A 38 3.22 -2.68 16.69
C ARG A 38 4.59 -1.98 16.70
N SER A 39 5.68 -2.74 16.86
CA SER A 39 7.04 -2.19 16.82
C SER A 39 7.44 -1.78 15.41
N ILE A 40 7.13 -2.60 14.40
CA ILE A 40 7.34 -2.26 12.99
C ILE A 40 6.57 -0.98 12.63
N ILE A 41 5.28 -0.89 12.98
CA ILE A 41 4.46 0.32 12.73
C ILE A 41 5.17 1.58 13.27
N ARG A 42 5.64 1.55 14.53
CA ARG A 42 6.36 2.68 15.13
C ARG A 42 7.70 2.98 14.43
N ALA A 43 8.41 1.94 14.00
CA ALA A 43 9.71 2.10 13.35
C ALA A 43 9.60 2.74 11.97
N VAL A 44 8.53 2.45 11.23
CA VAL A 44 8.35 2.92 9.85
C VAL A 44 7.51 4.19 9.72
N GLU A 45 6.79 4.59 10.77
CA GLU A 45 5.95 5.80 10.81
C GLU A 45 6.63 7.06 10.23
N PRO A 46 7.91 7.36 10.51
CA PRO A 46 8.57 8.55 9.94
C PRO A 46 8.82 8.49 8.42
N TYR A 47 8.61 7.33 7.81
CA TYR A 47 9.03 6.98 6.46
C TYR A 47 7.89 6.47 5.57
N THR A 48 6.66 6.41 6.09
CA THR A 48 5.45 6.08 5.31
C THR A 48 4.32 7.07 5.60
N LEU A 49 3.51 7.37 4.57
CA LEU A 49 2.26 8.11 4.74
C LEU A 49 1.06 7.17 4.93
N THR A 50 1.29 5.87 4.84
CA THR A 50 0.26 4.85 5.05
C THR A 50 -0.13 4.76 6.52
N SER A 51 -1.37 4.34 6.77
CA SER A 51 -1.85 4.13 8.13
C SER A 51 -1.20 2.90 8.76
N GLY A 52 -1.18 2.85 10.11
CA GLY A 52 -0.73 1.65 10.81
C GLY A 52 -1.55 0.40 10.45
N ASP A 53 -2.82 0.54 10.07
CA ASP A 53 -3.66 -0.57 9.57
C ASP A 53 -3.12 -1.15 8.25
N ARG A 54 -2.63 -0.29 7.33
CA ARG A 54 -2.01 -0.74 6.07
C ARG A 54 -0.67 -1.40 6.31
N ILE A 55 0.13 -0.89 7.25
CA ILE A 55 1.39 -1.55 7.64
C ILE A 55 1.10 -2.90 8.32
N ALA A 56 0.07 -2.99 9.16
CA ALA A 56 -0.35 -4.25 9.78
C ALA A 56 -0.83 -5.28 8.75
N GLU A 57 -1.61 -4.85 7.76
CA GLU A 57 -2.03 -5.69 6.64
C GLU A 57 -0.83 -6.15 5.82
N LEU A 58 0.13 -5.26 5.53
CA LEU A 58 1.36 -5.63 4.83
C LEU A 58 2.17 -6.68 5.59
N CYS A 59 2.32 -6.55 6.92
CA CYS A 59 2.96 -7.58 7.74
C CYS A 59 2.19 -8.91 7.69
N THR A 60 0.85 -8.85 7.75
CA THR A 60 -0.02 -10.04 7.64
C THR A 60 0.13 -10.73 6.28
N SER A 61 0.24 -9.94 5.21
CA SER A 61 0.45 -10.43 3.84
C SER A 61 1.83 -11.05 3.66
N VAL A 62 2.88 -10.50 4.27
CA VAL A 62 4.20 -11.16 4.35
C VAL A 62 4.07 -12.50 5.05
N ASP A 63 3.44 -12.56 6.22
CA ASP A 63 3.28 -13.80 6.96
C ASP A 63 2.54 -14.86 6.16
N TYR A 64 1.42 -14.48 5.55
CA TYR A 64 0.62 -15.35 4.70
C TYR A 64 1.44 -15.91 3.53
N ILE A 65 2.20 -15.07 2.83
CA ILE A 65 3.05 -15.49 1.71
C ILE A 65 4.10 -16.51 2.15
N ILE A 66 4.75 -16.28 3.29
CA ILE A 66 5.77 -17.18 3.82
C ILE A 66 5.14 -18.49 4.31
N ASP A 67 4.02 -18.43 5.04
CA ASP A 67 3.34 -19.61 5.58
C ASP A 67 2.78 -20.55 4.51
N ASN A 68 2.54 -20.02 3.30
CA ASN A 68 1.98 -20.76 2.17
C ASN A 68 3.00 -21.00 1.05
N ASP A 69 4.29 -20.75 1.30
CA ASP A 69 5.38 -20.94 0.34
C ASP A 69 5.13 -20.29 -1.03
N ILE A 70 4.48 -19.12 -1.04
CA ILE A 70 4.16 -18.43 -2.29
C ILE A 70 5.45 -17.88 -2.90
N PRO A 71 5.82 -18.28 -4.14
CA PRO A 71 7.09 -17.89 -4.74
C PRO A 71 7.03 -16.45 -5.28
N GLY A 72 8.19 -15.80 -5.30
CA GLY A 72 8.37 -14.52 -5.99
C GLY A 72 8.93 -13.42 -5.09
N ALA A 73 9.13 -12.27 -5.72
CA ALA A 73 9.62 -11.05 -5.08
C ALA A 73 8.47 -10.26 -4.40
N PHE A 74 8.85 -9.33 -3.53
CA PHE A 74 7.95 -8.31 -2.99
C PHE A 74 8.19 -7.01 -3.76
N VAL A 75 7.15 -6.46 -4.38
CA VAL A 75 7.25 -5.30 -5.28
C VAL A 75 6.32 -4.18 -4.83
N GLU A 76 6.87 -2.97 -4.77
CA GLU A 76 6.14 -1.73 -4.52
C GLU A 76 6.35 -0.73 -5.66
N CYS A 77 5.27 -0.15 -6.17
CA CYS A 77 5.27 0.95 -7.12
C CYS A 77 4.75 2.21 -6.42
N GLY A 78 5.59 3.24 -6.30
CA GLY A 78 5.35 4.36 -5.39
C GLY A 78 5.91 4.07 -3.99
N VAL A 79 7.18 4.43 -3.78
CA VAL A 79 7.95 4.06 -2.58
C VAL A 79 8.05 5.23 -1.60
N TRP A 80 8.10 6.47 -2.10
CA TRP A 80 8.41 7.66 -1.31
C TRP A 80 9.68 7.43 -0.45
N ARG A 81 9.52 7.43 0.86
CA ARG A 81 10.59 7.24 1.86
C ARG A 81 10.82 5.77 2.23
N GLY A 82 10.13 4.84 1.58
CA GLY A 82 10.35 3.40 1.70
C GLY A 82 9.92 2.80 3.04
N GLY A 83 9.04 3.44 3.81
CA GLY A 83 8.56 2.88 5.07
C GLY A 83 7.78 1.57 4.89
N SER A 84 7.02 1.44 3.80
CA SER A 84 6.30 0.20 3.47
C SER A 84 7.27 -0.92 3.06
N LEU A 85 8.24 -0.66 2.17
CA LEU A 85 9.34 -1.60 1.93
C LEU A 85 10.10 -1.97 3.21
N MET A 86 10.41 -1.00 4.06
CA MET A 86 11.08 -1.23 5.34
C MET A 86 10.27 -2.17 6.25
N ALA A 87 8.95 -2.00 6.31
CA ALA A 87 8.07 -2.90 7.06
C ALA A 87 8.13 -4.34 6.51
N THR A 88 8.11 -4.49 5.18
CA THR A 88 8.29 -5.79 4.51
C THR A 88 9.62 -6.44 4.89
N LEU A 89 10.73 -5.70 4.80
CA LEU A 89 12.07 -6.22 5.13
C LEU A 89 12.18 -6.64 6.60
N LEU A 90 11.71 -5.79 7.52
CA LEU A 90 11.72 -6.09 8.95
C LEU A 90 10.90 -7.35 9.26
N ARG A 91 9.71 -7.48 8.66
CA ARG A 91 8.88 -8.66 8.88
C ARG A 91 9.52 -9.92 8.29
N LEU A 92 10.12 -9.85 7.10
CA LEU A 92 10.87 -10.97 6.52
C LEU A 92 12.01 -11.42 7.45
N LEU A 93 12.78 -10.48 8.01
CA LEU A 93 13.87 -10.79 8.95
C LEU A 93 13.37 -11.45 10.24
N GLU A 94 12.26 -10.97 10.82
CA GLU A 94 11.63 -11.59 11.99
C GLU A 94 11.18 -13.03 11.70
N ARG A 95 10.79 -13.30 10.44
CA ARG A 95 10.44 -14.63 9.94
C ARG A 95 11.66 -15.48 9.56
N GLY A 96 12.88 -14.96 9.71
CA GLY A 96 14.12 -15.63 9.35
C GLY A 96 14.36 -15.74 7.83
N ILE A 97 13.72 -14.89 7.04
CA ILE A 97 13.77 -14.88 5.58
C ILE A 97 14.67 -13.75 5.10
N SER A 98 15.69 -14.08 4.31
CA SER A 98 16.67 -13.13 3.77
C SER A 98 17.09 -13.45 2.33
N ASP A 99 16.34 -14.31 1.64
CA ASP A 99 16.64 -14.81 0.29
C ASP A 99 15.60 -14.39 -0.76
N ARG A 100 14.65 -13.54 -0.38
CA ARG A 100 13.63 -12.96 -1.28
C ARG A 100 14.11 -11.63 -1.82
N ASP A 101 13.87 -11.39 -3.11
CA ASP A 101 14.11 -10.07 -3.69
C ASP A 101 12.98 -9.10 -3.29
N VAL A 102 13.35 -7.87 -2.98
CA VAL A 102 12.44 -6.77 -2.67
C VAL A 102 12.75 -5.61 -3.59
N ALA A 103 11.76 -5.21 -4.39
CA ALA A 103 11.92 -4.18 -5.42
C ALA A 103 10.99 -2.98 -5.19
N GLY A 104 11.53 -1.79 -5.42
CA GLY A 104 10.82 -0.53 -5.34
C GLY A 104 10.97 0.28 -6.63
N PHE A 105 9.85 0.71 -7.20
CA PHE A 105 9.78 1.56 -8.40
C PHE A 105 9.28 2.94 -8.00
N ASP A 106 10.10 3.97 -8.22
CA ASP A 106 9.74 5.34 -7.89
C ASP A 106 10.57 6.32 -8.73
N MET A 107 10.13 7.57 -8.80
CA MET A 107 10.91 8.65 -9.38
C MET A 107 12.16 9.00 -8.55
N PHE A 108 12.12 8.80 -7.23
CA PHE A 108 13.17 9.17 -6.27
C PHE A 108 13.71 10.60 -6.42
N THR A 109 12.84 11.50 -6.88
CA THR A 109 13.10 12.93 -7.06
C THR A 109 12.04 13.78 -6.35
N GLY A 110 11.18 13.13 -5.56
CA GLY A 110 10.00 13.73 -4.96
C GLY A 110 8.94 14.11 -5.99
N LEU A 111 8.13 15.12 -5.65
CA LEU A 111 7.04 15.59 -6.51
C LEU A 111 7.53 16.27 -7.81
N GLY A 112 8.83 16.53 -7.95
CA GLY A 112 9.40 17.18 -9.14
C GLY A 112 8.83 18.59 -9.42
N PRO A 113 9.15 19.20 -10.58
CA PRO A 113 8.70 20.55 -10.92
C PRO A 113 7.19 20.64 -11.18
N SER A 114 6.59 19.57 -11.71
CA SER A 114 5.17 19.46 -12.08
C SER A 114 4.28 18.98 -10.94
N GLY A 115 4.83 18.40 -9.87
CA GLY A 115 4.07 17.73 -8.82
C GLY A 115 3.77 16.25 -9.11
N ILE A 116 3.86 15.86 -10.39
CA ILE A 116 3.32 14.59 -10.92
C ILE A 116 4.21 14.14 -12.09
N PRO A 117 4.60 12.86 -12.16
CA PRO A 117 5.52 12.36 -13.20
C PRO A 117 4.89 12.28 -14.59
N THR A 118 3.59 12.03 -14.68
CA THR A 118 2.84 11.96 -15.94
C THR A 118 1.69 12.97 -15.97
N GLN A 119 1.23 13.32 -17.17
CA GLN A 119 0.16 14.31 -17.33
C GLN A 119 -1.17 13.73 -16.79
N PRO A 120 -1.78 14.33 -15.76
CA PRO A 120 -3.05 13.85 -15.23
C PRO A 120 -4.17 13.99 -16.25
N THR A 121 -5.07 13.03 -16.24
CA THR A 121 -6.32 13.04 -16.99
C THR A 121 -7.46 13.63 -16.15
N PRO A 122 -8.62 13.95 -16.76
CA PRO A 122 -9.80 14.35 -16.00
C PRO A 122 -10.30 13.30 -14.98
N ASP A 123 -9.91 12.03 -15.15
CA ASP A 123 -10.24 10.95 -14.21
C ASP A 123 -9.34 10.98 -12.96
N ASP A 124 -8.18 11.65 -13.03
CA ASP A 124 -7.24 11.80 -11.93
C ASP A 124 -7.70 12.90 -10.97
N ALA A 125 -8.68 12.52 -10.16
CA ALA A 125 -9.23 13.33 -9.09
C ALA A 125 -9.43 12.50 -7.82
N ASP A 126 -9.42 13.16 -6.67
CA ASP A 126 -9.77 12.51 -5.41
C ASP A 126 -11.27 12.16 -5.34
N PHE A 127 -11.65 11.45 -4.27
CA PHE A 127 -13.05 11.08 -4.00
C PHE A 127 -14.01 12.28 -3.90
N LYS A 128 -13.50 13.50 -3.64
CA LYS A 128 -14.29 14.76 -3.63
C LYS A 128 -14.34 15.46 -4.99
N GLY A 129 -13.69 14.91 -6.02
CA GLY A 129 -13.63 15.50 -7.36
C GLY A 129 -12.63 16.65 -7.50
N ARG A 130 -11.66 16.78 -6.59
CA ARG A 130 -10.54 17.71 -6.71
C ARG A 130 -9.48 17.07 -7.60
N SER A 131 -9.04 17.77 -8.65
CA SER A 131 -8.02 17.23 -9.55
C SER A 131 -6.68 17.01 -8.84
N VAL A 132 -6.00 15.90 -9.17
CA VAL A 132 -4.67 15.57 -8.63
C VAL A 132 -3.67 16.66 -9.01
N GLU A 133 -3.72 17.17 -10.25
CA GLU A 133 -2.92 18.32 -10.69
C GLU A 133 -3.01 19.51 -9.73
N ARG A 134 -4.21 19.82 -9.25
CA ARG A 134 -4.43 20.94 -8.33
C ARG A 134 -3.97 20.62 -6.91
N MET A 135 -4.05 19.37 -6.49
CA MET A 135 -3.66 18.92 -5.15
C MET A 135 -2.14 18.79 -5.02
N MET A 136 -1.48 18.25 -6.05
CA MET A 136 -0.04 18.01 -6.06
C MET A 136 0.76 19.18 -6.63
N ASN A 137 0.11 20.28 -6.99
CA ASN A 137 0.79 21.49 -7.44
C ASN A 137 1.83 21.97 -6.40
N PRO A 138 3.13 22.00 -6.73
CA PRO A 138 4.17 22.34 -5.75
C PRO A 138 4.02 23.75 -5.17
N GLY A 139 3.47 24.71 -5.94
CA GLY A 139 3.21 26.07 -5.46
C GLY A 139 2.11 26.13 -4.40
N LYS A 140 1.04 25.36 -4.55
CA LYS A 140 -0.01 25.21 -3.53
C LYS A 140 0.47 24.43 -2.32
N LEU A 141 1.14 23.30 -2.54
CA LEU A 141 1.71 22.52 -1.45
C LEU A 141 2.74 23.34 -0.67
N LYS A 142 3.52 24.21 -1.31
CA LYS A 142 4.42 25.15 -0.63
C LYS A 142 3.66 26.14 0.27
N GLN A 143 2.49 26.61 -0.16
CA GLN A 143 1.63 27.48 0.68
C GLN A 143 1.01 26.72 1.86
N GLU A 144 0.56 25.48 1.64
CA GLU A 144 -0.16 24.69 2.64
C GLU A 144 0.79 23.97 3.63
N LEU A 145 1.92 23.48 3.14
CA LEU A 145 2.89 22.67 3.89
C LEU A 145 4.14 23.45 4.29
N GLY A 146 4.43 24.59 3.67
CA GLY A 146 5.59 25.42 4.00
C GLY A 146 6.91 24.66 3.92
N SER A 147 7.68 24.65 5.02
CA SER A 147 8.95 23.92 5.12
C SER A 147 8.79 22.39 5.09
N ARG A 148 7.57 21.85 5.21
CA ARG A 148 7.31 20.41 5.10
C ARG A 148 7.32 19.90 3.65
N LEU A 149 7.35 20.78 2.64
CA LEU A 149 7.43 20.35 1.23
C LEU A 149 8.70 19.55 0.93
N THR A 150 9.82 19.85 1.60
CA THR A 150 11.07 19.07 1.50
C THR A 150 10.91 17.64 2.03
N HIS A 151 9.80 17.31 2.71
CA HIS A 151 9.55 15.92 3.13
C HIS A 151 9.29 14.99 1.94
N PHE A 152 8.89 15.53 0.80
CA PHE A 152 8.71 14.75 -0.43
C PHE A 152 10.00 14.55 -1.21
N GLU A 153 11.04 15.36 -0.96
CA GLU A 153 12.36 15.16 -1.57
C GLU A 153 13.09 14.05 -0.81
N VAL A 154 13.33 12.94 -1.51
CA VAL A 154 14.14 11.82 -1.01
C VAL A 154 14.83 11.17 -2.21
N SER A 155 16.13 10.92 -2.08
CA SER A 155 16.90 10.29 -3.15
C SER A 155 16.82 8.75 -3.06
N ARG A 156 17.07 8.08 -4.17
CA ARG A 156 17.13 6.61 -4.22
C ARG A 156 18.14 6.07 -3.22
N ASP A 157 19.31 6.71 -3.13
CA ASP A 157 20.40 6.27 -2.27
C ASP A 157 20.03 6.45 -0.78
N GLU A 158 19.33 7.53 -0.41
CA GLU A 158 18.79 7.70 0.95
C GLU A 158 17.76 6.63 1.33
N VAL A 159 16.88 6.25 0.38
CA VAL A 159 15.95 5.14 0.60
C VAL A 159 16.72 3.83 0.72
N PHE A 160 17.68 3.58 -0.17
CA PHE A 160 18.49 2.35 -0.15
C PHE A 160 19.25 2.19 1.17
N ASP A 161 19.96 3.22 1.62
CA ASP A 161 20.71 3.20 2.88
C ASP A 161 19.81 2.90 4.08
N ARG A 162 18.59 3.45 4.07
CA ARG A 162 17.58 3.15 5.09
C ARG A 162 17.14 1.69 5.05
N LEU A 163 16.81 1.17 3.87
CA LEU A 163 16.39 -0.22 3.71
C LEU A 163 17.53 -1.18 4.09
N ALA A 164 18.76 -0.91 3.66
CA ALA A 164 19.95 -1.68 4.03
C ALA A 164 20.23 -1.63 5.54
N SER A 165 19.92 -0.52 6.23
CA SER A 165 20.10 -0.39 7.69
C SER A 165 19.23 -1.35 8.51
N THR A 166 18.21 -1.98 7.91
CA THR A 166 17.42 -3.05 8.57
C THR A 166 18.24 -4.32 8.82
N GLY A 167 19.36 -4.49 8.10
CA GLY A 167 20.14 -5.73 8.09
C GLY A 167 19.73 -6.73 7.02
N TYR A 168 18.77 -6.39 6.16
CA TYR A 168 18.44 -7.22 4.99
C TYR A 168 19.60 -7.23 3.98
N PRO A 169 19.89 -8.35 3.30
CA PRO A 169 20.99 -8.42 2.33
C PRO A 169 20.86 -7.34 1.24
N PRO A 170 21.82 -6.40 1.12
CA PRO A 170 21.71 -5.28 0.18
C PRO A 170 21.55 -5.71 -1.29
N GLU A 171 22.14 -6.84 -1.68
CA GLU A 171 22.04 -7.43 -3.02
C GLU A 171 20.62 -7.93 -3.37
N ARG A 172 19.72 -8.02 -2.39
CA ARG A 172 18.30 -8.39 -2.55
C ARG A 172 17.37 -7.17 -2.61
N ILE A 173 17.90 -5.97 -2.46
CA ILE A 173 17.14 -4.71 -2.48
C ILE A 173 17.35 -4.04 -3.82
N HIS A 174 16.29 -3.93 -4.62
CA HIS A 174 16.35 -3.40 -5.98
C HIS A 174 15.52 -2.13 -6.10
N LEU A 175 16.15 -0.95 -6.13
CA LEU A 175 15.45 0.32 -6.32
C LEU A 175 15.64 0.84 -7.75
N VAL A 176 14.54 0.95 -8.48
CA VAL A 176 14.52 1.32 -9.90
C VAL A 176 13.98 2.74 -10.04
N ALA A 177 14.83 3.65 -10.48
CA ALA A 177 14.50 5.07 -10.60
C ALA A 177 13.91 5.41 -11.97
N GLY A 178 12.72 6.00 -11.97
CA GLY A 178 12.05 6.51 -13.17
C GLY A 178 10.54 6.28 -13.15
N PRO A 179 9.81 6.78 -14.17
CA PRO A 179 8.40 6.49 -14.33
C PRO A 179 8.16 4.98 -14.44
N VAL A 180 7.08 4.49 -13.84
CA VAL A 180 6.70 3.07 -13.94
C VAL A 180 6.45 2.67 -15.40
N GLU A 181 5.94 3.60 -16.20
CA GLU A 181 5.70 3.46 -17.64
C GLU A 181 7.00 3.20 -18.43
N ASP A 182 8.13 3.72 -17.96
CA ASP A 182 9.42 3.60 -18.62
C ASP A 182 10.26 2.42 -18.07
N THR A 183 10.00 2.01 -16.82
CA THR A 183 10.84 1.05 -16.09
C THR A 183 10.23 -0.35 -16.00
N ILE A 184 8.91 -0.46 -16.10
CA ILE A 184 8.17 -1.72 -16.16
C ILE A 184 7.74 -1.93 -17.62
N PRO A 185 7.92 -3.14 -18.19
CA PRO A 185 8.23 -4.41 -17.53
C PRO A 185 9.71 -4.78 -17.39
N GLU A 186 10.64 -4.02 -17.94
CA GLU A 186 12.05 -4.44 -18.13
C GLU A 186 12.76 -4.80 -16.83
N HIS A 187 12.54 -4.04 -15.76
CA HIS A 187 13.23 -4.25 -14.48
C HIS A 187 12.41 -5.05 -13.45
N ALA A 188 11.21 -5.50 -13.82
CA ALA A 188 10.33 -6.21 -12.90
C ALA A 188 10.72 -7.69 -12.76
N SER A 189 10.56 -8.24 -11.56
CA SER A 189 10.74 -9.67 -11.31
C SER A 189 9.74 -10.50 -12.11
N GLU A 190 10.14 -11.68 -12.59
CA GLU A 190 9.29 -12.59 -13.36
C GLU A 190 8.14 -13.19 -12.53
N THR A 191 8.32 -13.31 -11.21
CA THR A 191 7.30 -13.80 -10.28
C THR A 191 7.24 -12.88 -9.07
N ILE A 192 6.02 -12.45 -8.71
CA ILE A 192 5.78 -11.44 -7.68
C ILE A 192 4.83 -12.03 -6.63
N ALA A 193 5.34 -12.33 -5.44
CA ALA A 193 4.53 -12.88 -4.35
C ALA A 193 3.60 -11.80 -3.75
N LEU A 194 4.09 -10.56 -3.66
CA LEU A 194 3.33 -9.39 -3.22
C LEU A 194 3.54 -8.24 -4.20
N LEU A 195 2.46 -7.69 -4.73
CA LEU A 195 2.45 -6.49 -5.55
C LEU A 195 1.66 -5.38 -4.84
N ARG A 196 2.32 -4.27 -4.49
CA ARG A 196 1.69 -3.07 -3.92
C ARG A 196 1.75 -1.91 -4.90
N LEU A 197 0.58 -1.37 -5.25
CA LEU A 197 0.41 -0.25 -6.17
C LEU A 197 0.04 1.02 -5.40
N ASP A 198 0.83 2.08 -5.56
CA ASP A 198 0.77 3.33 -4.77
C ASP A 198 1.23 4.55 -5.61
N THR A 199 0.75 4.64 -6.87
CA THR A 199 1.13 5.70 -7.81
C THR A 199 0.01 6.67 -8.17
N ASP A 200 -1.14 6.59 -7.48
CA ASP A 200 -2.30 7.52 -7.48
C ASP A 200 -3.10 7.68 -8.78
N LEU A 201 -2.43 7.62 -9.91
CA LEU A 201 -2.96 7.99 -11.21
C LEU A 201 -3.56 6.79 -11.94
N TYR A 202 -4.52 7.07 -12.82
CA TYR A 202 -5.06 6.07 -13.73
C TYR A 202 -3.98 5.41 -14.58
N GLY A 203 -3.12 6.22 -15.23
CA GLY A 203 -2.13 5.75 -16.20
C GLY A 203 -1.12 4.78 -15.60
N SER A 204 -0.50 5.18 -14.49
CA SER A 204 0.49 4.37 -13.77
C SER A 204 -0.14 3.12 -13.18
N THR A 205 -1.28 3.23 -12.48
CA THR A 205 -2.00 2.07 -11.93
C THR A 205 -2.38 1.08 -13.02
N ARG A 206 -2.84 1.58 -14.18
CA ARG A 206 -3.23 0.73 -15.32
C ARG A 206 -2.02 0.01 -15.90
N HIS A 207 -0.91 0.72 -16.12
CA HIS A 207 0.34 0.16 -16.64
C HIS A 207 0.90 -0.93 -15.73
N GLU A 208 0.96 -0.65 -14.42
CA GLU A 208 1.40 -1.61 -13.41
C GLU A 208 0.54 -2.87 -13.41
N LEU A 209 -0.80 -2.73 -13.41
CA LEU A 209 -1.70 -3.88 -13.48
C LEU A 209 -1.49 -4.69 -14.77
N GLU A 210 -1.37 -4.04 -15.93
CA GLU A 210 -1.16 -4.73 -17.20
C GLU A 210 0.12 -5.57 -17.24
N HIS A 211 1.20 -5.08 -16.62
CA HIS A 211 2.51 -5.70 -16.72
C HIS A 211 2.92 -6.57 -15.51
N LEU A 212 2.42 -6.27 -14.31
CA LEU A 212 2.84 -6.90 -13.07
C LEU A 212 1.80 -7.87 -12.50
N TYR A 213 0.49 -7.59 -12.62
CA TYR A 213 -0.54 -8.51 -12.12
C TYR A 213 -0.46 -9.92 -12.74
N PRO A 214 -0.14 -10.10 -14.05
CA PRO A 214 0.04 -11.43 -14.62
C PRO A 214 1.17 -12.24 -13.96
N ARG A 215 2.16 -11.56 -13.36
CA ARG A 215 3.33 -12.16 -12.71
C ARG A 215 3.06 -12.59 -11.26
N ILE A 216 1.91 -12.23 -10.71
CA ILE A 216 1.47 -12.71 -9.41
C ILE A 216 1.01 -14.17 -9.59
N PRO A 217 1.56 -15.15 -8.86
CA PRO A 217 1.06 -16.52 -8.91
C PRO A 217 -0.30 -16.62 -8.21
N VAL A 218 -1.02 -17.73 -8.42
CA VAL A 218 -2.20 -18.05 -7.59
C VAL A 218 -1.75 -18.12 -6.12
N GLY A 219 -2.49 -17.45 -5.24
CA GLY A 219 -2.12 -17.28 -3.82
C GLY A 219 -1.23 -16.07 -3.55
N GLY A 220 -0.72 -15.37 -4.57
CA GLY A 220 0.00 -14.10 -4.36
C GLY A 220 -0.93 -12.96 -3.97
N VAL A 221 -0.37 -11.90 -3.40
CA VAL A 221 -1.11 -10.76 -2.85
C VAL A 221 -1.01 -9.56 -3.78
N LEU A 222 -2.16 -8.92 -4.04
CA LEU A 222 -2.27 -7.61 -4.67
C LEU A 222 -2.74 -6.60 -3.63
N VAL A 223 -2.07 -5.47 -3.52
CA VAL A 223 -2.46 -4.31 -2.71
C VAL A 223 -2.60 -3.10 -3.63
N ILE A 224 -3.72 -2.38 -3.51
CA ILE A 224 -4.00 -1.14 -4.25
C ILE A 224 -4.27 -0.07 -3.19
N ASP A 225 -3.26 0.75 -2.92
CA ASP A 225 -3.25 1.62 -1.75
C ASP A 225 -4.32 2.72 -1.83
N ASP A 226 -4.48 3.30 -3.02
CA ASP A 226 -5.35 4.45 -3.22
C ASP A 226 -6.62 4.22 -4.03
N TYR A 227 -7.08 2.96 -4.07
CA TYR A 227 -8.36 2.58 -4.66
C TYR A 227 -9.55 3.42 -4.12
N GLY A 228 -9.55 3.72 -2.82
CA GLY A 228 -10.62 4.47 -2.19
C GLY A 228 -10.47 6.00 -2.31
N HIS A 229 -9.23 6.50 -2.38
CA HIS A 229 -8.93 7.93 -2.39
C HIS A 229 -8.92 8.54 -3.79
N PHE A 230 -8.23 7.92 -4.75
CA PHE A 230 -8.09 8.44 -6.12
C PHE A 230 -9.01 7.71 -7.09
N LYS A 231 -9.83 8.48 -7.80
CA LYS A 231 -10.78 7.96 -8.80
C LYS A 231 -10.06 7.34 -10.00
N GLY A 232 -8.91 7.89 -10.38
CA GLY A 232 -8.07 7.36 -11.45
C GLY A 232 -7.59 5.94 -11.13
N ALA A 233 -6.92 5.76 -9.99
CA ALA A 233 -6.50 4.44 -9.49
C ALA A 233 -7.68 3.45 -9.40
N ARG A 234 -8.83 3.88 -8.83
CA ARG A 234 -10.03 3.05 -8.79
C ARG A 234 -10.48 2.59 -10.17
N LYS A 235 -10.61 3.54 -11.10
CA LYS A 235 -11.10 3.29 -12.46
C LYS A 235 -10.17 2.32 -13.18
N ALA A 236 -8.85 2.52 -13.09
CA ALA A 236 -7.85 1.63 -13.67
C ALA A 236 -8.00 0.19 -13.12
N ALA A 237 -8.11 0.05 -11.79
CA ALA A 237 -8.32 -1.23 -11.14
C ALA A 237 -9.64 -1.90 -11.55
N ASP A 238 -10.75 -1.17 -11.52
CA ASP A 238 -12.08 -1.69 -11.86
C ASP A 238 -12.15 -2.13 -13.33
N GLU A 239 -11.54 -1.37 -14.24
CA GLU A 239 -11.51 -1.70 -15.67
C GLU A 239 -10.59 -2.88 -15.97
N TYR A 240 -9.43 -2.98 -15.30
CA TYR A 240 -8.49 -4.08 -15.50
C TYR A 240 -9.04 -5.39 -14.92
N LEU A 241 -9.51 -5.35 -13.67
CA LEU A 241 -9.99 -6.53 -12.95
C LEU A 241 -11.39 -6.97 -13.39
N LYS A 242 -12.01 -6.26 -14.35
CA LYS A 242 -13.30 -6.66 -14.91
C LYS A 242 -13.22 -8.03 -15.58
N GLY A 243 -13.92 -9.00 -15.01
CA GLY A 243 -13.93 -10.39 -15.49
C GLY A 243 -12.95 -11.30 -14.75
N HIS A 244 -12.07 -10.76 -13.91
CA HIS A 244 -11.25 -11.53 -12.99
C HIS A 244 -12.09 -12.02 -11.80
N ARG A 245 -11.81 -13.23 -11.33
CA ARG A 245 -12.41 -13.79 -10.10
C ARG A 245 -11.64 -13.28 -8.88
N ILE A 246 -11.86 -12.02 -8.53
CA ILE A 246 -11.12 -11.35 -7.45
C ILE A 246 -12.07 -10.62 -6.51
N LEU A 247 -11.80 -10.70 -5.21
CA LEU A 247 -12.48 -9.93 -4.18
C LEU A 247 -11.49 -8.94 -3.57
N LEU A 248 -11.74 -7.65 -3.77
CA LEU A 248 -10.97 -6.57 -3.15
C LEU A 248 -11.45 -6.36 -1.71
N HIS A 249 -10.71 -6.91 -0.75
CA HIS A 249 -10.93 -6.72 0.67
C HIS A 249 -10.55 -5.30 1.08
N ARG A 250 -11.33 -4.75 2.01
CA ARG A 250 -11.14 -3.39 2.50
C ARG A 250 -10.23 -3.39 3.72
N VAL A 251 -9.15 -2.61 3.66
CA VAL A 251 -8.29 -2.31 4.81
C VAL A 251 -8.83 -1.08 5.54
N ASP A 252 -8.88 0.07 4.85
CA ASP A 252 -9.39 1.32 5.40
C ASP A 252 -10.26 2.08 4.37
N SER A 253 -10.40 3.40 4.52
CA SER A 253 -11.14 4.21 3.53
C SER A 253 -10.52 4.21 2.13
N SER A 254 -9.21 4.01 2.01
CA SER A 254 -8.47 4.00 0.74
C SER A 254 -8.16 2.58 0.29
N CYS A 255 -7.37 1.85 1.07
CA CYS A 255 -6.63 0.69 0.59
C CYS A 255 -7.52 -0.54 0.38
N ARG A 256 -7.23 -1.27 -0.70
CA ARG A 256 -7.78 -2.59 -0.98
C ARG A 256 -6.65 -3.60 -1.12
N PHE A 257 -6.88 -4.82 -0.66
CA PHE A 257 -5.99 -5.94 -0.93
C PHE A 257 -6.78 -7.16 -1.41
N ALA A 258 -6.12 -8.08 -2.08
CA ALA A 258 -6.69 -9.34 -2.52
C ALA A 258 -5.63 -10.43 -2.62
N VAL A 259 -6.03 -11.67 -2.34
CA VAL A 259 -5.26 -12.85 -2.72
C VAL A 259 -5.70 -13.27 -4.12
N LYS A 260 -4.76 -13.37 -5.05
CA LYS A 260 -5.02 -13.79 -6.43
C LYS A 260 -5.53 -15.22 -6.45
N GLN A 261 -6.73 -15.41 -7.00
CA GLN A 261 -7.33 -16.73 -7.14
C GLN A 261 -6.97 -17.34 -8.50
N GLN A 262 -7.26 -18.63 -8.65
CA GLN A 262 -7.17 -19.28 -9.94
C GLN A 262 -8.16 -18.65 -10.93
N GLU A 263 -7.63 -18.20 -12.06
CA GLU A 263 -8.40 -17.68 -13.19
C GLU A 263 -8.85 -18.85 -14.10
N HIS A 264 -9.97 -18.71 -14.80
CA HIS A 264 -10.60 -19.77 -15.62
C HIS A 264 -10.18 -19.66 -17.07
#